data_AF-A0A7C2XV58-F1
#
_entry.id   AF-A0A7C2XV58-F1
#
_cell.length_a   1.000
_cell.length_b   1.000
_cell.length_c   1.000
_cell.angle_alpha   90.00
_cell.angle_beta   90.00
_cell.angle_gamma   90.00
#
_symmetry.space_group_name_H-M   'P 1'
#
loop_
_entity.id
_entity.type
_entity.pdbx_description
1 polymer ?
#
loop_
_entity_poly.entity_id
_entity_poly.type
_entity_poly.pdbx_seq_one_letter_code
_entity_poly.pdbx_strand_id
1 'polypeptide(L)'
;MLKVVLVLMIISIISITPQAFAQISFGAPAEHVSIRVTIEENGDVRVVHVVKKSNENVQVKMLPGTIENLQVVDGTGNEIQHAVGGDSIITLFPPKVNFGVEYDLRDVLILKDGVWTWDFLYTESKNGVEFYFPDKFDLIFVNDRPVRIVNAEGMRCHGCDMFLEYVIDEPIILNEVEWEEQKFPVSIRTLDEINSFHFDQPRRSLSFETTQEDRFITLIIPLELLWNPYQVYLDDQKILKHEFSQNSTHVWLNIKPDNAGTIEIIGISAI
;
A
#
# COMPACT_ATOMS: atom_id res chain seq x y z
N MET A 1 12.20 65.20 10.49
CA MET A 1 12.02 63.91 11.20
C MET A 1 10.96 63.03 10.54
N LEU A 2 9.73 63.51 10.33
CA LEU A 2 8.61 62.72 9.77
C LEU A 2 8.92 62.03 8.41
N LYS A 3 9.68 62.70 7.52
CA LYS A 3 10.10 62.14 6.22
C LYS A 3 11.12 60.98 6.33
N VAL A 4 11.97 60.98 7.35
CA VAL A 4 13.00 59.93 7.54
C VAL A 4 12.38 58.68 8.17
N VAL A 5 11.43 58.86 9.10
CA VAL A 5 10.67 57.76 9.72
C VAL A 5 9.81 57.04 8.67
N LEU A 6 9.19 57.76 7.73
CA LEU A 6 8.37 57.17 6.68
C LEU A 6 9.19 56.28 5.73
N VAL A 7 10.41 56.71 5.37
CA VAL A 7 11.31 55.94 4.48
C VAL A 7 11.82 54.67 5.15
N LEU A 8 12.17 54.73 6.44
CA LEU A 8 12.56 53.54 7.21
C LEU A 8 11.42 52.53 7.38
N MET A 9 10.18 53.02 7.53
CA MET A 9 9.00 52.16 7.62
C MET A 9 8.71 51.43 6.30
N ILE A 10 8.95 52.08 5.14
CA ILE A 10 8.79 51.45 3.82
C ILE A 10 9.87 50.39 3.56
N ILE A 11 11.11 50.62 3.98
CA ILE A 11 12.22 49.64 3.83
C ILE A 11 12.00 48.42 4.74
N SER A 12 11.41 48.61 5.92
CA SER A 12 11.06 47.52 6.84
C SER A 12 9.93 46.63 6.34
N ILE A 13 9.05 47.11 5.44
CA ILE A 13 7.94 46.31 4.89
C ILE A 13 8.43 45.39 3.76
N ILE A 14 9.48 45.79 3.03
CA ILE A 14 10.04 45.03 1.89
C ILE A 14 10.95 43.88 2.38
N SER A 15 11.43 43.92 3.63
CA SER A 15 12.41 42.96 4.16
C SER A 15 11.81 41.72 4.81
N ILE A 16 10.49 41.55 4.78
CA ILE A 16 9.79 40.41 5.43
C ILE A 16 9.01 39.54 4.44
N THR A 17 9.18 39.73 3.13
CA THR A 17 8.66 38.73 2.19
C THR A 17 9.57 37.51 2.25
N PRO A 18 9.11 36.33 2.69
CA PRO A 18 9.87 35.12 2.51
C PRO A 18 10.14 34.98 1.01
N GLN A 19 11.40 34.98 0.62
CA GLN A 19 11.78 34.57 -0.73
C GLN A 19 11.48 33.09 -0.82
N ALA A 20 10.25 32.76 -1.21
CA ALA A 20 9.95 31.47 -1.76
C ALA A 20 10.79 31.36 -3.03
N PHE A 21 11.86 30.58 -2.98
CA PHE A 21 12.51 30.11 -4.19
C PHE A 21 11.45 29.30 -4.93
N ALA A 22 10.73 29.94 -5.85
CA ALA A 22 9.98 29.21 -6.84
C ALA A 22 11.01 28.35 -7.58
N GLN A 23 10.92 27.03 -7.39
CA GLN A 23 11.71 26.09 -8.17
C GLN A 23 11.47 26.43 -9.65
N ILE A 24 12.51 26.85 -10.35
CA ILE A 24 12.38 27.27 -11.74
C ILE A 24 12.00 26.02 -12.53
N SER A 25 10.71 25.91 -12.85
CA SER A 25 10.17 24.85 -13.70
C SER A 25 10.42 25.23 -15.15
N PHE A 26 11.17 24.40 -15.86
CA PHE A 26 11.50 24.55 -17.28
C PHE A 26 10.65 23.57 -18.11
N GLY A 27 9.34 23.78 -18.15
CA GLY A 27 8.42 22.98 -18.96
C GLY A 27 7.07 22.76 -18.28
N ALA A 28 6.08 22.30 -19.04
CA ALA A 28 4.78 21.94 -18.49
C ALA A 28 4.84 20.55 -17.80
N PRO A 29 4.00 20.28 -16.78
CA PRO A 29 3.87 18.93 -16.23
C PRO A 29 3.51 17.92 -17.33
N ALA A 30 4.21 16.79 -17.35
CA ALA A 30 4.03 15.75 -18.33
C ALA A 30 2.65 15.09 -18.26
N GLU A 31 2.04 14.84 -19.42
CA GLU A 31 0.82 14.05 -19.53
C GLU A 31 1.16 12.55 -19.54
N HIS A 32 0.88 11.88 -18.43
CA HIS A 32 1.13 10.45 -18.26
C HIS A 32 0.03 9.61 -18.94
N VAL A 33 0.43 8.61 -19.71
CA VAL A 33 -0.43 7.49 -20.13
C VAL A 33 -0.64 6.56 -18.94
N SER A 34 0.45 6.15 -18.27
CA SER A 34 0.44 5.31 -17.09
C SER A 34 1.68 5.56 -16.24
N ILE A 35 1.58 5.23 -14.94
CA ILE A 35 2.73 5.09 -14.05
C ILE A 35 2.60 3.70 -13.44
N ARG A 36 3.60 2.86 -13.70
CA ARG A 36 3.64 1.48 -13.20
C ARG A 36 4.72 1.35 -12.17
N VAL A 37 4.39 0.71 -11.06
CA VAL A 37 5.25 0.34 -9.96
C VAL A 37 5.20 -1.18 -9.87
N THR A 38 6.30 -1.84 -10.11
CA THR A 38 6.43 -3.29 -9.96
C THR A 38 7.25 -3.57 -8.73
N ILE A 39 6.67 -4.29 -7.77
CA ILE A 39 7.39 -4.83 -6.62
C ILE A 39 7.86 -6.23 -7.01
N GLU A 40 9.17 -6.45 -6.96
CA GLU A 40 9.80 -7.72 -7.27
C GLU A 40 9.84 -8.64 -6.05
N GLU A 41 10.10 -9.94 -6.25
CA GLU A 41 10.09 -10.94 -5.17
C GLU A 41 11.11 -10.68 -4.05
N ASN A 42 12.20 -9.97 -4.36
CA ASN A 42 13.24 -9.62 -3.41
C ASN A 42 12.99 -8.28 -2.69
N GLY A 43 11.85 -7.63 -2.96
CA GLY A 43 11.53 -6.30 -2.43
C GLY A 43 12.14 -5.14 -3.23
N ASP A 44 12.76 -5.40 -4.38
CA ASP A 44 13.16 -4.32 -5.30
C ASP A 44 11.94 -3.70 -5.96
N VAL A 45 12.00 -2.40 -6.24
CA VAL A 45 10.90 -1.66 -6.86
C VAL A 45 11.35 -1.08 -8.18
N ARG A 46 10.67 -1.43 -9.26
CA ARG A 46 10.86 -0.84 -10.58
C ARG A 46 9.72 0.09 -10.93
N VAL A 47 10.04 1.25 -11.50
CA VAL A 47 9.06 2.25 -11.89
C VAL A 47 9.18 2.56 -13.37
N VAL A 48 8.03 2.64 -14.05
CA VAL A 48 7.92 3.05 -15.45
C VAL A 48 6.84 4.10 -15.60
N HIS A 49 7.25 5.33 -15.94
CA HIS A 49 6.34 6.36 -16.42
C HIS A 49 6.23 6.26 -17.94
N VAL A 50 5.02 6.05 -18.46
CA VAL A 50 4.77 6.16 -19.90
C VAL A 50 4.15 7.53 -20.17
N VAL A 51 4.83 8.35 -20.96
CA VAL A 51 4.48 9.76 -21.15
C VAL A 51 4.11 10.04 -22.61
N LYS A 52 3.08 10.86 -22.83
CA LYS A 52 2.67 11.27 -24.17
C LYS A 52 3.66 12.25 -24.80
N LYS A 53 3.81 12.15 -26.12
CA LYS A 53 4.49 13.18 -26.92
C LYS A 53 3.92 14.58 -26.65
N SER A 54 4.76 15.61 -26.81
CA SER A 54 4.38 17.01 -26.63
C SER A 54 5.08 17.93 -27.63
N ASN A 55 4.43 19.06 -27.93
CA ASN A 55 5.04 20.16 -28.69
C ASN A 55 5.76 21.17 -27.81
N GLU A 56 5.63 21.04 -26.49
CA GLU A 56 6.27 21.88 -25.48
C GLU A 56 7.33 21.06 -24.71
N ASN A 57 8.23 21.76 -24.00
CA ASN A 57 9.08 21.10 -23.03
C ASN A 57 8.21 20.51 -21.93
N VAL A 58 8.50 19.28 -21.51
CA VAL A 58 7.72 18.59 -20.47
C VAL A 58 8.61 18.18 -19.31
N GLN A 59 8.03 18.19 -18.11
CA GLN A 59 8.68 17.75 -16.89
C GLN A 59 7.97 16.52 -16.32
N VAL A 60 8.75 15.47 -16.09
CA VAL A 60 8.32 14.26 -15.37
C VAL A 60 8.91 14.34 -13.98
N LYS A 61 8.04 14.42 -12.97
CA LYS A 61 8.45 14.25 -11.58
C LYS A 61 8.46 12.75 -11.28
N MET A 62 9.62 12.25 -10.85
CA MET A 62 9.80 10.86 -10.46
C MET A 62 9.16 10.64 -9.07
N LEU A 63 8.83 9.39 -8.78
CA LEU A 63 8.35 8.96 -7.47
C LEU A 63 9.42 9.24 -6.40
N PRO A 64 9.03 9.60 -5.17
CA PRO A 64 9.96 9.85 -4.10
C PRO A 64 10.70 8.57 -3.68
N GLY A 65 12.02 8.68 -3.49
CA GLY A 65 12.91 7.59 -3.06
C GLY A 65 14.32 7.76 -3.60
N THR A 66 15.20 6.80 -3.30
CA THR A 66 16.56 6.76 -3.87
C THR A 66 16.49 6.17 -5.27
N ILE A 67 16.80 6.97 -6.29
CA ILE A 67 16.65 6.58 -7.70
C ILE A 67 17.94 5.92 -8.21
N GLU A 68 17.80 4.74 -8.79
CA GLU A 68 18.88 4.00 -9.46
C GLU A 68 18.49 3.62 -10.89
N ASN A 69 19.50 3.31 -11.72
CA ASN A 69 19.31 2.76 -13.07
C ASN A 69 18.37 3.57 -13.99
N LEU A 70 18.33 4.89 -13.82
CA LEU A 70 17.49 5.79 -14.60
C LEU A 70 17.80 5.70 -16.11
N GLN A 71 16.75 5.49 -16.90
CA GLN A 71 16.77 5.49 -18.35
C GLN A 71 15.57 6.25 -18.89
N VAL A 72 15.77 6.99 -19.98
CA VAL A 72 14.70 7.67 -20.71
C VAL A 72 14.73 7.19 -22.15
N VAL A 73 13.71 6.45 -22.57
CA VAL A 73 13.71 5.70 -23.83
C VAL A 73 12.47 5.97 -24.68
N ASP A 74 12.59 5.87 -26.00
CA ASP A 74 11.44 5.87 -26.90
C ASP A 74 10.73 4.50 -26.94
N GLY A 75 9.62 4.40 -27.68
CA GLY A 75 8.87 3.14 -27.83
C GLY A 75 9.61 2.00 -28.53
N THR A 76 10.84 2.23 -29.02
CA THR A 76 11.73 1.21 -29.59
C THR A 76 12.95 0.91 -28.71
N GLY A 77 13.06 1.56 -27.55
CA GLY A 77 14.16 1.38 -26.60
C GLY A 77 15.39 2.26 -26.84
N ASN A 78 15.32 3.25 -27.74
CA ASN A 78 16.45 4.17 -27.94
C ASN A 78 16.43 5.26 -26.88
N GLU A 79 17.61 5.60 -26.36
CA GLU A 79 17.77 6.68 -25.39
C GLU A 79 17.36 8.04 -25.97
N ILE A 80 16.62 8.82 -25.18
CA ILE A 80 16.19 10.17 -25.53
C ILE A 80 16.99 11.17 -24.70
N GLN A 81 17.51 12.22 -25.38
CA GLN A 81 18.19 13.31 -24.71
C GLN A 81 17.25 14.04 -23.74
N HIS A 82 17.69 14.18 -22.50
CA HIS A 82 16.94 14.81 -21.42
C HIS A 82 17.89 15.58 -20.49
N ALA A 83 17.31 16.42 -19.64
CA ALA A 83 18.02 17.06 -18.54
C ALA A 83 17.45 16.56 -17.21
N VAL A 84 18.33 16.30 -16.25
CA VAL A 84 17.94 15.96 -14.87
C VAL A 84 18.03 17.25 -14.04
N GLY A 85 16.90 17.65 -13.45
CA GLY A 85 16.77 18.84 -12.61
C GLY A 85 16.57 18.45 -11.14
N GLY A 86 17.54 18.79 -10.30
CA GLY A 86 17.59 18.24 -8.93
C GLY A 86 17.70 16.71 -8.95
N ASP A 87 17.16 16.05 -7.93
CA ASP A 87 17.29 14.60 -7.80
C ASP A 87 16.06 13.82 -8.31
N SER A 88 14.96 14.50 -8.67
CA SER A 88 13.67 13.84 -8.93
C SER A 88 12.88 14.38 -10.13
N ILE A 89 13.44 15.26 -10.95
CA ILE A 89 12.74 15.83 -12.11
C ILE A 89 13.52 15.58 -13.40
N ILE A 90 12.84 15.01 -14.39
CA ILE A 90 13.34 14.89 -15.75
C ILE A 90 12.67 15.94 -16.62
N THR A 91 13.46 16.73 -17.34
CA THR A 91 12.97 17.68 -18.34
C THR A 91 13.32 17.18 -19.73
N LEU A 92 12.31 17.07 -20.59
CA LEU A 92 12.49 16.76 -22.00
C LEU A 92 12.19 17.99 -22.86
N PHE A 93 13.09 18.27 -23.79
CA PHE A 93 12.85 19.21 -24.88
C PHE A 93 11.92 18.54 -25.91
N PRO A 94 11.05 19.29 -26.59
CA PRO A 94 9.71 18.85 -26.96
C PRO A 94 9.64 17.44 -27.59
N PRO A 95 9.18 16.41 -26.84
CA PRO A 95 9.27 15.02 -27.26
C PRO A 95 8.27 14.73 -28.38
N LYS A 96 8.74 14.28 -29.55
CA LYS A 96 7.88 14.03 -30.73
C LYS A 96 7.23 12.64 -30.75
N VAL A 97 7.64 11.77 -29.85
CA VAL A 97 7.12 10.42 -29.66
C VAL A 97 6.76 10.21 -28.19
N ASN A 98 5.91 9.22 -27.91
CA ASN A 98 5.72 8.77 -26.54
C ASN A 98 7.03 8.14 -26.06
N PHE A 99 7.31 8.26 -24.77
CA PHE A 99 8.56 7.80 -24.18
C PHE A 99 8.33 7.20 -22.79
N GLY A 100 9.26 6.35 -22.38
CA GLY A 100 9.37 5.78 -21.05
C GLY A 100 10.40 6.54 -20.21
N VAL A 101 10.07 6.79 -18.95
CA VAL A 101 11.07 7.09 -17.91
C VAL A 101 11.08 5.89 -16.96
N GLU A 102 12.18 5.16 -16.97
CA GLU A 102 12.35 3.89 -16.25
C GLU A 102 13.45 4.06 -15.21
N TYR A 103 13.23 3.56 -14.00
CA TYR A 103 14.21 3.57 -12.93
C TYR A 103 13.83 2.59 -11.83
N ASP A 104 14.80 2.27 -10.99
CA ASP A 104 14.58 1.51 -9.77
C ASP A 104 14.50 2.46 -8.57
N LEU A 105 13.69 2.09 -7.58
CA LEU A 105 13.62 2.77 -6.30
C LEU A 105 14.24 1.90 -5.21
N ARG A 106 15.25 2.45 -4.53
CA ARG A 106 15.84 1.89 -3.32
C ARG A 106 15.25 2.54 -2.08
N ASP A 107 15.30 1.80 -0.98
CA ASP A 107 14.97 2.25 0.38
C ASP A 107 13.52 2.76 0.57
N VAL A 108 12.61 2.43 -0.35
CA VAL A 108 11.18 2.79 -0.24
C VAL A 108 10.37 1.74 0.52
N LEU A 109 10.83 0.49 0.49
CA LEU A 109 10.24 -0.63 1.23
C LEU A 109 11.07 -0.87 2.49
N ILE A 110 10.40 -0.82 3.64
CA ILE A 110 11.02 -1.01 4.95
C ILE A 110 10.49 -2.32 5.54
N LEU A 111 11.38 -3.28 5.78
CA LEU A 111 11.06 -4.52 6.48
C LEU A 111 11.13 -4.26 7.99
N LYS A 112 9.97 -4.32 8.67
CA LYS A 112 9.88 -4.22 10.12
C LYS A 112 9.13 -5.43 10.65
N ASP A 113 9.78 -6.17 11.55
CA ASP A 113 9.18 -7.32 12.25
C ASP A 113 8.49 -8.34 11.32
N GLY A 114 9.13 -8.62 10.17
CA GLY A 114 8.63 -9.56 9.14
C GLY A 114 7.62 -8.98 8.16
N VAL A 115 7.18 -7.73 8.34
CA VAL A 115 6.23 -7.04 7.46
C VAL A 115 6.97 -6.00 6.61
N TRP A 116 6.80 -6.08 5.30
CA TRP A 116 7.25 -5.02 4.39
C TRP A 116 6.24 -3.89 4.39
N THR A 117 6.73 -2.66 4.51
CA THR A 117 5.91 -1.45 4.60
C THR A 117 6.36 -0.40 3.59
N TRP A 118 5.42 0.33 3.00
CA TRP A 118 5.67 1.48 2.15
C TRP A 118 4.63 2.58 2.44
N ASP A 119 5.10 3.69 2.99
CA ASP A 119 4.35 4.95 3.06
C ASP A 119 4.47 5.70 1.72
N PHE A 120 3.48 5.52 0.85
CA PHE A 120 3.47 5.99 -0.52
C PHE A 120 2.62 7.24 -0.68
N LEU A 121 3.26 8.34 -1.10
CA LEU A 121 2.59 9.59 -1.46
C LEU A 121 2.99 10.04 -2.87
N TYR A 122 2.03 10.09 -3.78
CA TYR A 122 2.24 10.66 -5.10
C TYR A 122 0.97 11.23 -5.72
N THR A 123 0.93 12.57 -5.83
CA THR A 123 -0.29 13.30 -6.24
C THR A 123 -0.25 13.81 -7.69
N GLU A 124 0.83 13.58 -8.43
CA GLU A 124 0.99 14.14 -9.79
C GLU A 124 0.22 13.33 -10.85
N SER A 125 -0.18 12.09 -10.55
CA SER A 125 -0.89 11.25 -11.52
C SER A 125 -2.39 11.56 -11.57
N LYS A 126 -2.88 11.94 -12.76
CA LYS A 126 -4.33 12.08 -13.02
C LYS A 126 -5.03 10.73 -13.24
N ASN A 127 -4.30 9.73 -13.73
CA ASN A 127 -4.84 8.42 -14.08
C ASN A 127 -4.59 7.36 -12.99
N GLY A 128 -4.04 7.77 -11.85
CA GLY A 128 -3.60 6.89 -10.78
C GLY A 128 -2.23 6.25 -11.02
N VAL A 129 -1.75 5.53 -10.02
CA VAL A 129 -0.51 4.74 -10.07
C VAL A 129 -0.88 3.26 -10.01
N GLU A 130 -0.34 2.48 -10.93
CA GLU A 130 -0.60 1.04 -11.07
C GLU A 130 0.50 0.28 -10.33
N PHE A 131 0.12 -0.49 -9.32
CA PHE A 131 1.00 -1.35 -8.54
C PHE A 131 0.83 -2.80 -8.99
N TYR A 132 1.94 -3.44 -9.31
CA TYR A 132 2.05 -4.84 -9.70
C TYR A 132 2.85 -5.57 -8.63
N PHE A 133 2.37 -6.75 -8.24
CA PHE A 133 2.95 -7.57 -7.19
C PHE A 133 3.43 -8.90 -7.77
N PRO A 134 4.36 -9.60 -7.11
CA PRO A 134 4.73 -10.95 -7.51
C PRO A 134 3.53 -11.90 -7.47
N ASP A 135 3.47 -12.86 -8.40
CA ASP A 135 2.35 -13.82 -8.54
C ASP A 135 2.06 -14.63 -7.26
N LYS A 136 3.05 -14.79 -6.38
CA LYS A 136 2.91 -15.48 -5.10
C LYS A 136 2.16 -14.67 -4.03
N PHE A 137 1.98 -13.36 -4.23
CA PHE A 137 1.22 -12.54 -3.29
C PHE A 137 -0.27 -12.66 -3.59
N ASP A 138 -1.03 -13.08 -2.58
CA ASP A 138 -2.48 -13.23 -2.68
C ASP A 138 -3.24 -12.29 -1.73
N LEU A 139 -2.53 -11.68 -0.77
CA LEU A 139 -3.05 -10.80 0.26
C LEU A 139 -2.05 -9.67 0.52
N ILE A 140 -2.55 -8.44 0.50
CA ILE A 140 -1.83 -7.23 0.93
C ILE A 140 -2.74 -6.43 1.87
N PHE A 141 -2.17 -5.47 2.57
CA PHE A 141 -2.91 -4.53 3.41
C PHE A 141 -2.68 -3.10 2.91
N VAL A 142 -3.77 -2.36 2.80
CA VAL A 142 -3.78 -0.99 2.31
C VAL A 142 -4.50 -0.15 3.36
N ASN A 143 -3.77 0.71 4.08
CA ASN A 143 -4.29 1.50 5.19
C ASN A 143 -5.04 0.61 6.22
N ASP A 144 -4.36 -0.41 6.73
CA ASP A 144 -4.88 -1.45 7.65
C ASP A 144 -6.03 -2.32 7.11
N ARG A 145 -6.37 -2.23 5.81
CA ARG A 145 -7.46 -3.01 5.21
C ARG A 145 -6.92 -4.14 4.35
N PRO A 146 -7.34 -5.39 4.58
CA PRO A 146 -6.94 -6.51 3.74
C PRO A 146 -7.51 -6.36 2.32
N VAL A 147 -6.67 -6.60 1.33
CA VAL A 147 -7.04 -6.66 -0.08
C VAL A 147 -6.55 -7.98 -0.64
N ARG A 148 -7.49 -8.83 -1.03
CA ARG A 148 -7.17 -10.10 -1.71
C ARG A 148 -6.91 -9.82 -3.18
N ILE A 149 -5.70 -10.13 -3.63
CA ILE A 149 -5.24 -9.87 -5.02
C ILE A 149 -5.14 -11.15 -5.87
N VAL A 150 -5.75 -12.25 -5.40
CA VAL A 150 -5.85 -13.49 -6.18
C VAL A 150 -6.47 -13.24 -7.56
N ASN A 151 -5.75 -13.63 -8.61
CA ASN A 151 -6.13 -13.42 -10.01
C ASN A 151 -6.28 -11.95 -10.44
N ALA A 152 -5.74 -11.00 -9.66
CA ALA A 152 -5.61 -9.62 -10.08
C ALA A 152 -4.22 -9.41 -10.68
N GLU A 153 -4.13 -8.65 -11.78
CA GLU A 153 -2.83 -8.24 -12.33
C GLU A 153 -2.11 -7.25 -11.42
N GLY A 154 -2.84 -6.57 -10.53
CA GLY A 154 -2.32 -5.55 -9.64
C GLY A 154 -3.44 -4.69 -9.04
N MET A 155 -3.07 -3.53 -8.50
CA MET A 155 -4.02 -2.52 -8.02
C MET A 155 -3.74 -1.16 -8.64
N ARG A 156 -4.76 -0.31 -8.76
CA ARG A 156 -4.59 1.08 -9.19
C ARG A 156 -4.99 2.01 -8.06
N CYS A 157 -4.09 2.88 -7.66
CA CYS A 157 -4.34 3.89 -6.62
C CYS A 157 -4.63 5.25 -7.25
N HIS A 158 -5.81 5.81 -6.97
CA HIS A 158 -6.24 7.12 -7.44
C HIS A 158 -6.08 8.16 -6.32
N GLY A 159 -5.32 9.23 -6.57
CA GLY A 159 -5.03 10.24 -5.55
C GLY A 159 -4.16 9.71 -4.42
N CYS A 160 -3.17 8.88 -4.75
CA CYS A 160 -2.43 8.01 -3.84
C CYS A 160 -1.72 8.76 -2.70
N ASP A 161 -2.34 8.64 -1.53
CA ASP A 161 -1.76 8.60 -0.20
C ASP A 161 -2.13 7.21 0.35
N MET A 162 -1.12 6.36 0.57
CA MET A 162 -1.32 4.94 0.85
C MET A 162 -0.20 4.38 1.72
N PHE A 163 -0.57 3.77 2.84
CA PHE A 163 0.29 2.86 3.58
C PHE A 163 0.05 1.43 3.09
N LEU A 164 1.03 0.87 2.41
CA LEU A 164 1.01 -0.50 1.88
C LEU A 164 1.81 -1.41 2.82
N GLU A 165 1.22 -2.54 3.18
CA GLU A 165 1.88 -3.57 3.98
C GLU A 165 1.66 -4.96 3.37
N TYR A 166 2.67 -5.82 3.42
CA TYR A 166 2.55 -7.21 2.99
C TYR A 166 3.60 -8.10 3.66
N VAL A 167 3.34 -9.41 3.64
CA VAL A 167 4.24 -10.43 4.18
C VAL A 167 4.60 -11.38 3.05
N ILE A 168 5.91 -11.62 2.89
CA ILE A 168 6.41 -12.63 1.96
C ILE A 168 6.42 -13.97 2.69
N ASP A 169 5.89 -15.01 2.06
CA ASP A 169 5.83 -16.37 2.60
C ASP A 169 5.17 -16.41 4.00
N GLU A 170 4.03 -15.73 4.12
CA GLU A 170 3.27 -15.63 5.37
C GLU A 170 2.95 -17.02 5.96
N PRO A 171 3.28 -17.29 7.23
CA PRO A 171 2.98 -18.56 7.87
C PRO A 171 1.49 -18.87 7.88
N ILE A 172 1.16 -20.13 7.62
CA ILE A 172 -0.22 -20.64 7.67
C ILE A 172 -0.29 -21.73 8.73
N ILE A 173 -1.11 -21.50 9.75
CA ILE A 173 -1.44 -22.46 10.80
C ILE A 173 -2.75 -23.14 10.45
N LEU A 174 -2.74 -24.47 10.40
CA LEU A 174 -3.93 -25.28 10.12
C LEU A 174 -4.44 -25.90 11.42
N ASN A 175 -5.69 -25.59 11.77
CA ASN A 175 -6.40 -26.19 12.89
C ASN A 175 -7.58 -27.00 12.37
N GLU A 176 -7.62 -28.30 12.70
CA GLU A 176 -8.70 -29.18 12.27
C GLU A 176 -9.80 -29.24 13.34
N VAL A 177 -11.00 -28.81 12.98
CA VAL A 177 -12.18 -28.88 13.84
C VAL A 177 -13.00 -30.11 13.47
N GLU A 178 -13.22 -31.02 14.43
CA GLU A 178 -14.11 -32.17 14.24
C GLU A 178 -15.53 -31.85 14.74
N TRP A 179 -16.52 -32.00 13.86
CA TRP A 179 -17.94 -31.84 14.19
C TRP A 179 -18.79 -32.81 13.35
N GLU A 180 -19.70 -33.56 13.99
CA GLU A 180 -20.58 -34.53 13.31
C GLU A 180 -19.83 -35.54 12.41
N GLU A 181 -18.70 -36.05 12.91
CA GLU A 181 -17.80 -36.97 12.19
C GLU A 181 -17.16 -36.37 10.91
N GLN A 182 -17.30 -35.06 10.70
CA GLN A 182 -16.66 -34.30 9.64
C GLN A 182 -15.50 -33.46 10.19
N LYS A 183 -14.51 -33.21 9.34
CA LYS A 183 -13.32 -32.40 9.64
C LYS A 183 -13.39 -31.11 8.84
N PHE A 184 -13.30 -30.00 9.55
CA PHE A 184 -13.37 -28.64 9.00
C PHE A 184 -12.03 -27.94 9.25
N PRO A 185 -11.23 -27.69 8.21
CA PRO A 185 -9.96 -26.99 8.38
C PRO A 185 -10.20 -25.49 8.57
N VAL A 186 -9.79 -24.96 9.71
CA VAL A 186 -9.67 -23.51 9.94
C VAL A 186 -8.21 -23.13 9.73
N SER A 187 -7.96 -22.22 8.79
CA SER A 187 -6.60 -21.72 8.53
C SER A 187 -6.42 -20.34 9.16
N ILE A 188 -5.27 -20.10 9.77
CA ILE A 188 -4.88 -18.80 10.33
C ILE A 188 -3.58 -18.39 9.67
N ARG A 189 -3.57 -17.23 9.01
CA ARG A 189 -2.38 -16.62 8.43
C ARG A 189 -1.94 -15.46 9.29
N THR A 190 -0.72 -15.51 9.81
CA THR A 190 -0.17 -14.47 10.67
C THR A 190 1.32 -14.68 10.90
N LEU A 191 2.03 -13.60 11.28
CA LEU A 191 3.38 -13.66 11.85
C LEU A 191 3.39 -13.83 13.37
N ASP A 192 2.22 -13.80 14.02
CA ASP A 192 2.12 -14.06 15.45
C ASP A 192 2.13 -15.55 15.79
N GLU A 193 2.53 -15.87 17.01
CA GLU A 193 2.31 -17.19 17.58
C GLU A 193 0.86 -17.32 18.03
N ILE A 194 0.19 -18.40 17.57
CA ILE A 194 -1.20 -18.69 17.93
C ILE A 194 -1.22 -19.91 18.84
N ASN A 195 -1.76 -19.71 20.04
CA ASN A 195 -1.84 -20.74 21.07
C ASN A 195 -3.30 -21.10 21.38
N SER A 196 -3.49 -22.25 22.02
CA SER A 196 -4.76 -22.60 22.69
C SER A 196 -6.01 -22.54 21.79
N PHE A 197 -5.89 -22.89 20.50
CA PHE A 197 -7.02 -22.87 19.58
C PHE A 197 -8.14 -23.82 20.05
N HIS A 198 -9.36 -23.28 20.16
CA HIS A 198 -10.52 -24.00 20.64
C HIS A 198 -11.78 -23.64 19.85
N PHE A 199 -12.59 -24.64 19.53
CA PHE A 199 -13.94 -24.48 18.97
C PHE A 199 -14.98 -24.94 19.98
N ASP A 200 -15.88 -24.03 20.37
CA ASP A 200 -17.03 -24.32 21.22
C ASP A 200 -18.27 -24.52 20.33
N GLN A 201 -18.63 -25.78 20.13
CA GLN A 201 -19.76 -26.16 19.28
C GLN A 201 -21.11 -25.63 19.82
N PRO A 202 -21.48 -25.80 21.12
CA PRO A 202 -22.71 -25.22 21.66
C PRO A 202 -22.84 -23.71 21.43
N ARG A 203 -21.75 -22.96 21.57
CA ARG A 203 -21.75 -21.50 21.40
C ARG A 203 -21.54 -21.06 19.96
N ARG A 204 -21.12 -21.97 19.08
CA ARG A 204 -20.61 -21.66 17.74
C ARG A 204 -19.61 -20.50 17.83
N SER A 205 -18.54 -20.73 18.59
CA SER A 205 -17.44 -19.78 18.72
C SER A 205 -16.08 -20.43 18.51
N LEU A 206 -15.15 -19.64 17.98
CA LEU A 206 -13.73 -19.97 17.90
C LEU A 206 -12.96 -19.09 18.87
N SER A 207 -11.95 -19.63 19.52
CA SER A 207 -11.06 -18.86 20.38
C SER A 207 -9.62 -19.32 20.26
N PHE A 208 -8.68 -18.40 20.49
CA PHE A 208 -7.25 -18.65 20.50
C PHE A 208 -6.51 -17.51 21.22
N GLU A 209 -5.28 -17.76 21.65
CA GLU A 209 -4.42 -16.76 22.29
C GLU A 209 -3.43 -16.18 21.27
N THR A 210 -3.29 -14.86 21.28
CA THR A 210 -2.29 -14.07 20.53
C THR A 210 -1.22 -13.57 21.49
N THR A 211 0.04 -13.55 21.05
CA THR A 211 1.18 -13.21 21.91
C THR A 211 1.73 -11.81 21.66
N GLN A 212 1.35 -11.18 20.54
CA GLN A 212 1.87 -9.89 20.12
C GLN A 212 0.75 -8.91 19.74
N GLU A 213 0.97 -7.65 20.05
CA GLU A 213 0.13 -6.55 19.59
C GLU A 213 0.40 -6.18 18.12
N ASP A 214 -0.57 -5.51 17.50
CA ASP A 214 -0.49 -4.92 16.17
C ASP A 214 -0.14 -5.89 15.05
N ARG A 215 -0.47 -7.18 15.22
CA ARG A 215 -0.29 -8.21 14.19
C ARG A 215 -1.56 -8.46 13.41
N PHE A 216 -1.44 -8.48 12.08
CA PHE A 216 -2.51 -8.98 11.24
C PHE A 216 -2.72 -10.47 11.48
N ILE A 217 -3.97 -10.85 11.71
CA ILE A 217 -4.41 -12.23 11.84
C ILE A 217 -5.55 -12.43 10.86
N THR A 218 -5.31 -13.24 9.82
CA THR A 218 -6.31 -13.57 8.81
C THR A 218 -6.78 -15.00 9.01
N LEU A 219 -8.05 -15.15 9.40
CA LEU A 219 -8.73 -16.43 9.50
C LEU A 219 -9.47 -16.77 8.21
N ILE A 220 -9.37 -18.03 7.80
CA ILE A 220 -10.14 -18.64 6.73
C ILE A 220 -11.05 -19.68 7.39
N ILE A 221 -12.33 -19.34 7.52
CA ILE A 221 -13.27 -20.08 8.36
C ILE A 221 -14.31 -20.76 7.46
N PRO A 222 -14.50 -22.09 7.56
CA PRO A 222 -15.62 -22.80 6.94
C PRO A 222 -16.97 -22.23 7.40
N LEU A 223 -17.85 -21.92 6.45
CA LEU A 223 -19.18 -21.33 6.71
C LEU A 223 -20.10 -22.25 7.52
N GLU A 224 -19.81 -23.54 7.57
CA GLU A 224 -20.59 -24.53 8.33
C GLU A 224 -20.36 -24.42 9.85
N LEU A 225 -19.16 -24.00 10.27
CA LEU A 225 -18.77 -23.96 11.69
C LEU A 225 -19.46 -22.83 12.46
N LEU A 226 -19.51 -21.64 11.87
CA LEU A 226 -19.96 -20.41 12.53
C LEU A 226 -21.01 -19.69 11.69
N TRP A 227 -22.03 -19.13 12.34
CA TRP A 227 -22.97 -18.23 11.66
C TRP A 227 -22.28 -16.95 11.19
N ASN A 228 -22.77 -16.38 10.09
CA ASN A 228 -22.30 -15.10 9.55
C ASN A 228 -23.42 -14.05 9.67
N PRO A 229 -23.13 -12.80 10.10
CA PRO A 229 -21.81 -12.17 10.29
C PRO A 229 -21.14 -12.53 11.62
N TYR A 230 -19.84 -12.19 11.76
CA TYR A 230 -19.09 -12.44 12.99
C TYR A 230 -19.16 -11.26 13.95
N GLN A 231 -18.85 -11.51 15.22
CA GLN A 231 -18.36 -10.55 16.19
C GLN A 231 -17.03 -11.06 16.73
N VAL A 232 -16.08 -10.16 16.97
CA VAL A 232 -14.75 -10.53 17.50
C VAL A 232 -14.47 -9.74 18.76
N TYR A 233 -13.92 -10.42 19.75
CA TYR A 233 -13.57 -9.89 21.06
C TYR A 233 -12.10 -10.20 21.35
N LEU A 234 -11.42 -9.27 22.04
CA LEU A 234 -10.13 -9.44 22.69
C LEU A 234 -10.36 -9.27 24.20
N ASP A 235 -10.16 -10.32 24.99
CA ASP A 235 -10.39 -10.31 26.44
C ASP A 235 -11.75 -9.67 26.82
N ASP A 236 -12.83 -10.20 26.24
CA ASP A 236 -14.22 -9.72 26.38
C ASP A 236 -14.52 -8.33 25.79
N GLN A 237 -13.53 -7.62 25.22
CA GLN A 237 -13.73 -6.33 24.56
C GLN A 237 -13.90 -6.49 23.06
N LYS A 238 -15.01 -5.96 22.52
CA LYS A 238 -15.27 -6.04 21.08
C LYS A 238 -14.24 -5.22 20.29
N ILE A 239 -13.62 -5.84 19.29
CA ILE A 239 -12.62 -5.20 18.41
C ILE A 239 -13.12 -5.05 16.97
N LEU A 240 -12.40 -4.23 16.19
CA LEU A 240 -12.64 -4.09 14.76
C LEU A 240 -12.26 -5.38 14.01
N LYS A 241 -12.98 -5.66 12.94
CA LYS A 241 -12.70 -6.77 12.03
C LYS A 241 -13.05 -6.41 10.60
N HIS A 242 -12.46 -7.13 9.67
CA HIS A 242 -12.73 -7.05 8.25
C HIS A 242 -13.15 -8.41 7.71
N GLU A 243 -14.43 -8.56 7.36
CA GLU A 243 -14.88 -9.65 6.50
C GLU A 243 -14.72 -9.17 5.06
N PHE A 244 -13.69 -9.64 4.36
CA PHE A 244 -13.23 -9.02 3.11
C PHE A 244 -13.30 -9.94 1.89
N SER A 245 -13.51 -11.24 2.10
CA SER A 245 -13.72 -12.19 1.01
C SER A 245 -14.60 -13.35 1.48
N GLN A 246 -15.35 -13.92 0.57
CA GLN A 246 -16.15 -15.11 0.80
C GLN A 246 -16.26 -15.90 -0.50
N ASN A 247 -16.20 -17.22 -0.41
CA ASN A 247 -16.57 -18.11 -1.50
C ASN A 247 -17.75 -19.01 -1.05
N SER A 248 -18.04 -20.07 -1.79
CA SER A 248 -19.16 -20.97 -1.47
C SER A 248 -19.01 -21.74 -0.15
N THR A 249 -17.80 -21.86 0.40
CA THR A 249 -17.51 -22.73 1.55
C THR A 249 -16.81 -22.01 2.69
N HIS A 250 -16.12 -20.90 2.45
CA HIS A 250 -15.29 -20.21 3.42
C HIS A 250 -15.49 -18.70 3.38
N VAL A 251 -15.22 -18.07 4.52
CA VAL A 251 -15.10 -16.63 4.69
C VAL A 251 -13.65 -16.28 5.07
N TRP A 252 -13.22 -15.07 4.69
CA TRP A 252 -11.95 -14.49 5.12
C TRP A 252 -12.25 -13.36 6.10
N LEU A 253 -11.76 -13.53 7.31
CA LEU A 253 -11.90 -12.60 8.41
C LEU A 253 -10.51 -12.13 8.83
N ASN A 254 -10.25 -10.83 8.76
CA ASN A 254 -9.02 -10.25 9.26
C ASN A 254 -9.28 -9.42 10.52
N ILE A 255 -8.35 -9.50 11.46
CA ILE A 255 -8.27 -8.66 12.66
C ILE A 255 -6.84 -8.21 12.87
N LYS A 256 -6.68 -7.09 13.59
CA LYS A 256 -5.40 -6.57 14.06
C LYS A 256 -5.60 -6.17 15.53
N PRO A 257 -5.33 -7.07 16.50
CA PRO A 257 -5.53 -6.77 17.90
C PRO A 257 -4.47 -5.78 18.41
N ASP A 258 -4.90 -4.74 19.13
CA ASP A 258 -3.99 -3.72 19.68
C ASP A 258 -3.17 -4.23 20.89
N ASN A 259 -3.46 -5.44 21.40
CA ASN A 259 -2.76 -6.07 22.52
C ASN A 259 -2.75 -7.60 22.36
N ALA A 260 -1.81 -8.26 23.02
CA ALA A 260 -1.85 -9.71 23.26
C ALA A 260 -3.03 -10.08 24.18
N GLY A 261 -3.55 -11.31 24.06
CA GLY A 261 -4.70 -11.76 24.84
C GLY A 261 -5.49 -12.88 24.17
N THR A 262 -6.72 -13.10 24.65
CA THR A 262 -7.62 -14.12 24.09
C THR A 262 -8.53 -13.50 23.04
N ILE A 263 -8.46 -14.01 21.82
CA ILE A 263 -9.43 -13.72 20.78
C ILE A 263 -10.60 -14.68 20.89
N GLU A 264 -11.82 -14.14 20.87
CA GLU A 264 -13.06 -14.92 20.70
C GLU A 264 -13.83 -14.41 19.48
N ILE A 265 -14.25 -15.34 18.61
CA ILE A 265 -15.01 -15.08 17.39
C ILE A 265 -16.34 -15.80 17.52
N ILE A 266 -17.43 -15.05 17.48
CA ILE A 266 -18.79 -15.57 17.65
C ILE A 266 -19.56 -15.29 16.37
N GLY A 267 -20.19 -16.34 15.82
CA GLY A 267 -21.17 -16.17 14.74
C GLY A 267 -22.50 -15.67 15.27
N ILE A 268 -23.02 -14.56 14.75
CA ILE A 268 -24.34 -14.05 15.13
C ILE A 268 -25.38 -14.35 14.05
N SER A 269 -26.59 -14.71 14.46
CA SER A 269 -27.73 -14.76 13.55
C SER A 269 -28.16 -13.34 13.21
N ALA A 270 -28.29 -13.01 11.93
CA ALA A 270 -29.11 -11.87 11.54
C ALA A 270 -30.56 -12.16 11.99
N ILE A 271 -31.10 -11.36 12.91
CA ILE A 271 -32.51 -11.41 13.32
C ILE A 271 -33.33 -10.63 12.31
#